data_AF-A0A7S0Z9Z0-F1
#
_entry.id   AF-A0A7S0Z9Z0-F1
#
_cell.length_a   1.000
_cell.length_b   1.000
_cell.length_c   1.000
_cell.angle_alpha   90.00
_cell.angle_beta   90.00
_cell.angle_gamma   90.00
#
_symmetry.space_group_name_H-M   'P 1'
#
loop_
_entity.id
_entity.type
_entity.pdbx_description
1 polymer ?
#
loop_
_entity_poly.entity_id
_entity_poly.type
_entity_poly.pdbx_seq_one_letter_code
_entity_poly.pdbx_strand_id
1 'polypeptide(L)'
;NAQKIPGLPQGAIEALDDDFAATTALPPGGKVEIALRQALCAGWADRIARRAKQKEMEQHIRNSEDKGEGKQSKATRYVPALLDVPVFLHPTSSLHRTSPDYVVYTDLLQTEKRPYVVGATAIEPEWLIDHASALVDRGAMLRDPAPRYASSKDKVVGWLAPAFGPHRWELPLHPIDVESVDIKCAVFASALLSGTVSAPMQDLREKLAAKPLLASRPEGKTQMRVVDLLGALKRYDGGICTRAQLRTMWAKHPRYLFNELKAWMKTGKAYALESAWTSVVRGASEPELSRKSKKDAGKSTKKKTLLSVHK
;
A
#
# COMPACT_ATOMS: atom_id res chain seq x y z
N ASN A 1 -48.82 21.26 34.16
CA ASN A 1 -50.08 20.79 33.54
C ASN A 1 -49.81 20.21 32.17
N ALA A 2 -49.34 18.97 32.09
CA ALA A 2 -49.19 18.26 30.83
C ALA A 2 -50.48 17.46 30.56
N GLN A 3 -51.15 17.77 29.45
CA GLN A 3 -52.29 17.02 28.96
C GLN A 3 -51.83 15.63 28.50
N LYS A 4 -52.48 14.61 29.05
CA LYS A 4 -52.22 13.19 28.79
C LYS A 4 -52.91 12.83 27.47
N ILE A 5 -52.14 12.58 26.41
CA ILE A 5 -52.65 12.06 25.13
C ILE A 5 -53.00 10.58 25.34
N PRO A 6 -54.25 10.13 25.11
CA PRO A 6 -54.65 8.74 25.32
C PRO A 6 -54.34 7.91 24.06
N GLY A 7 -53.54 6.84 24.19
CA GLY A 7 -53.37 5.85 23.11
C GLY A 7 -51.99 5.22 22.93
N LEU A 8 -50.95 5.64 23.65
CA LEU A 8 -49.66 4.94 23.63
C LEU A 8 -49.59 3.95 24.80
N PRO A 9 -49.27 2.66 24.59
CA PRO A 9 -48.99 1.76 25.70
C PRO A 9 -47.83 2.33 26.52
N GLN A 10 -48.06 2.50 27.82
CA GLN A 10 -47.04 2.87 28.79
C GLN A 10 -45.92 1.82 28.72
N GLY A 11 -44.74 2.25 28.26
CA GLY A 11 -43.59 1.38 28.03
C GLY A 11 -43.09 1.33 26.58
N ALA A 12 -43.78 1.92 25.58
CA ALA A 12 -43.26 1.94 24.21
C ALA A 12 -42.01 2.81 24.04
N ILE A 13 -41.90 3.90 24.79
CA ILE A 13 -40.70 4.77 24.80
C ILE A 13 -39.60 4.13 25.65
N GLU A 14 -39.95 3.54 26.79
CA GLU A 14 -38.99 2.82 27.66
C GLU A 14 -38.44 1.55 26.97
N ALA A 15 -39.22 0.86 26.14
CA ALA A 15 -38.75 -0.28 25.35
C ALA A 15 -37.84 0.14 24.17
N LEU A 16 -38.01 1.36 23.64
CA LEU A 16 -37.08 1.93 22.66
C LEU A 16 -35.79 2.43 23.33
N ASP A 17 -35.86 2.88 24.57
CA ASP A 17 -34.70 3.26 25.38
C ASP A 17 -33.92 2.02 25.89
N ASP A 18 -34.61 0.91 26.22
CA ASP A 18 -33.98 -0.36 26.62
C ASP A 18 -33.29 -1.08 25.44
N ASP A 19 -33.81 -0.96 24.22
CA ASP A 19 -33.11 -1.42 23.00
C ASP A 19 -31.84 -0.60 22.71
N PHE A 20 -31.77 0.64 23.20
CA PHE A 20 -30.56 1.49 23.15
C PHE A 20 -29.60 1.22 24.31
N ALA A 21 -30.11 0.72 25.44
CA ALA A 21 -29.33 0.37 26.63
C ALA A 21 -28.45 -0.87 26.41
N ALA A 22 -28.80 -1.74 25.47
CA ALA A 22 -27.88 -2.73 24.91
C ALA A 22 -27.01 -2.11 23.81
N THR A 23 -26.35 -0.97 24.10
CA THR A 23 -25.25 -0.49 23.26
C THR A 23 -24.14 -1.55 23.31
N THR A 24 -24.23 -2.51 22.41
CA THR A 24 -23.16 -3.43 22.07
C THR A 24 -22.09 -2.54 21.45
N ALA A 25 -21.26 -1.94 22.30
CA ALA A 25 -20.17 -1.09 21.86
C ALA A 25 -19.40 -1.88 20.81
N LEU A 26 -19.34 -1.34 19.58
CA LEU A 26 -18.63 -2.00 18.50
C LEU A 26 -17.20 -2.27 18.99
N PRO A 27 -16.69 -3.50 18.82
CA PRO A 27 -15.35 -3.81 19.27
C PRO A 27 -14.36 -2.88 18.55
N PRO A 28 -13.41 -2.26 19.27
CA PRO A 28 -12.45 -1.35 18.67
C PRO A 28 -11.66 -2.06 17.56
N GLY A 29 -11.62 -1.46 16.37
CA GLY A 29 -11.00 -2.03 15.18
C GLY A 29 -11.83 -3.12 14.51
N GLY A 30 -13.10 -3.29 14.88
CA GLY A 30 -14.03 -4.19 14.21
C GLY A 30 -14.32 -3.75 12.77
N LYS A 31 -14.66 -4.71 11.90
CA LYS A 31 -15.00 -4.43 10.48
C LYS A 31 -16.12 -3.39 10.33
N VAL A 32 -17.12 -3.43 11.21
CA VAL A 32 -18.25 -2.50 11.21
C VAL A 32 -17.79 -1.09 11.58
N GLU A 33 -16.97 -0.93 12.63
CA GLU A 33 -16.42 0.37 13.01
C GLU A 33 -15.57 0.97 11.88
N ILE A 34 -14.70 0.15 11.27
CA ILE A 34 -13.87 0.59 10.13
C ILE A 34 -14.76 1.06 8.98
N ALA A 35 -15.80 0.29 8.62
CA ALA A 35 -16.72 0.66 7.55
C ALA A 35 -17.47 1.97 7.86
N LEU A 36 -17.89 2.19 9.10
CA LEU A 36 -18.52 3.44 9.52
C LEU A 36 -17.54 4.61 9.42
N ARG A 37 -16.30 4.46 9.88
CA ARG A 37 -15.26 5.51 9.76
C ARG A 37 -14.94 5.84 8.30
N GLN A 38 -14.91 4.83 7.43
CA GLN A 38 -14.76 5.02 5.98
C GLN A 38 -15.96 5.75 5.37
N ALA A 39 -17.18 5.42 5.79
CA ALA A 39 -18.39 6.12 5.33
C ALA A 39 -18.39 7.59 5.76
N LEU A 40 -17.97 7.90 7.00
CA LEU A 40 -17.81 9.28 7.47
C LEU A 40 -16.74 10.03 6.66
N CYS A 41 -15.60 9.37 6.38
CA CYS A 41 -14.55 9.91 5.53
C CYS A 41 -15.05 10.25 4.12
N ALA A 42 -15.88 9.39 3.52
CA ALA A 42 -16.47 9.60 2.21
C ALA A 42 -17.51 10.73 2.22
N GLY A 43 -18.39 10.75 3.23
CA GLY A 43 -19.49 11.70 3.34
C GLY A 43 -19.05 13.13 3.67
N TRP A 44 -17.94 13.28 4.40
CA TRP A 44 -17.38 14.58 4.80
C TRP A 44 -15.94 14.75 4.34
N ALA A 45 -15.68 14.45 3.07
CA ALA A 45 -14.35 14.60 2.48
C ALA A 45 -13.82 16.05 2.56
N ASP A 46 -14.70 17.05 2.53
CA ASP A 46 -14.38 18.47 2.72
C ASP A 46 -14.01 18.83 4.17
N ARG A 47 -14.41 18.01 5.14
CA ARG A 47 -14.20 18.22 6.58
C ARG A 47 -13.15 17.27 7.15
N ILE A 48 -12.00 17.24 6.49
CA ILE A 48 -10.83 16.51 6.95
C ILE A 48 -9.83 17.50 7.53
N ALA A 49 -9.18 17.15 8.63
CA ALA A 49 -8.07 17.90 9.19
C ALA A 49 -6.86 17.00 9.42
N ARG A 50 -5.68 17.49 9.04
CA ARG A 50 -4.39 16.81 9.24
C ARG A 50 -3.66 17.42 10.44
N ARG A 51 -3.11 16.57 11.30
CA ARG A 51 -2.22 16.97 12.37
C ARG A 51 -0.97 17.63 11.79
N ALA A 52 -0.63 18.82 12.26
CA ALA A 52 0.60 19.50 11.86
C ALA A 52 1.81 18.70 12.32
N LYS A 53 2.79 18.49 11.43
CA LYS A 53 4.05 17.82 11.80
C LYS A 53 4.85 18.70 12.75
N GLN A 54 5.71 18.10 13.57
CA GLN A 54 6.51 18.85 14.54
C GLN A 54 7.36 19.96 13.89
N LYS A 55 7.97 19.70 12.73
CA LYS A 55 8.73 20.72 11.99
C LYS A 55 7.88 21.89 11.50
N GLU A 56 6.68 21.58 11.00
CA GLU A 56 5.71 22.60 10.56
C GLU A 56 5.27 23.44 11.77
N MET A 57 5.03 22.79 12.92
CA MET A 57 4.69 23.46 14.17
C MET A 57 5.80 24.38 14.66
N GLU A 58 7.06 23.94 14.63
CA GLU A 58 8.24 24.73 15.00
C GLU A 58 8.43 25.95 14.08
N GLN A 59 8.25 25.78 12.77
CA GLN A 59 8.30 26.90 11.81
C GLN A 59 7.19 27.92 12.07
N HIS A 60 5.96 27.45 12.32
CA HIS A 60 4.87 28.35 12.67
C HIS A 60 5.11 29.10 13.98
N ILE A 61 5.72 28.45 14.99
CA ILE A 61 6.08 29.11 16.25
C ILE A 61 7.08 30.24 15.99
N ARG A 62 8.14 29.99 15.22
CA ARG A 62 9.13 31.01 14.86
C ARG A 62 8.49 32.18 14.10
N ASN A 63 7.62 31.90 13.14
CA ASN A 63 6.93 32.93 12.37
C ASN A 63 5.93 33.74 13.21
N SER A 64 5.30 33.15 14.23
CA SER A 64 4.40 33.89 15.12
C SER A 64 5.15 34.74 16.16
N GLU A 65 6.31 34.27 16.62
CA GLU A 65 7.20 35.05 17.51
C GLU A 65 7.72 36.30 16.80
N ASP A 66 8.08 36.17 15.51
CA ASP A 66 8.50 37.29 14.66
C ASP A 66 7.38 38.31 14.42
N LYS A 67 6.11 37.88 14.44
CA LYS A 67 4.92 38.74 14.30
C LYS A 67 4.41 39.33 15.62
N GLY A 68 5.06 39.05 16.75
CA GLY A 68 4.64 39.57 18.06
C GLY A 68 3.33 38.99 18.59
N GLU A 69 2.84 37.87 18.03
CA GLU A 69 1.64 37.19 18.50
C GLU A 69 2.01 36.33 19.74
N GLY A 70 1.37 36.61 20.88
CA GLY A 70 1.77 36.12 22.22
C GLY A 70 1.88 34.60 22.44
N LYS A 71 2.18 34.21 23.70
CA LYS A 71 2.49 32.84 24.16
C LYS A 71 1.60 31.76 23.51
N GLN A 72 2.19 31.02 22.57
CA GLN A 72 1.52 29.99 21.80
C GLN A 72 1.22 28.74 22.66
N SER A 73 0.05 28.13 22.43
CA SER A 73 -0.37 26.92 23.14
C SER A 73 0.41 25.69 22.65
N LYS A 74 0.95 24.90 23.58
CA LYS A 74 1.57 23.58 23.32
C LYS A 74 0.60 22.49 22.82
N ALA A 75 -0.64 22.86 22.48
CA ALA A 75 -1.65 21.91 22.05
C ALA A 75 -1.41 21.46 20.61
N THR A 76 -1.71 20.18 20.34
CA THR A 76 -1.65 19.59 19.00
C THR A 76 -2.53 20.38 18.03
N ARG A 77 -1.90 20.91 16.97
CA ARG A 77 -2.56 21.67 15.91
C ARG A 77 -3.03 20.74 14.80
N TYR A 78 -4.23 20.99 14.30
CA TYR A 78 -4.78 20.38 13.10
C TYR A 78 -5.03 21.47 12.07
N VAL A 79 -4.75 21.17 10.80
CA VAL A 79 -5.00 22.04 9.66
C VAL A 79 -6.17 21.43 8.89
N PRO A 80 -7.33 22.10 8.80
CA PRO A 80 -8.43 21.64 7.96
C PRO A 80 -8.05 21.66 6.47
N ALA A 81 -8.67 20.81 5.67
CA ALA A 81 -8.32 20.65 4.27
C ALA A 81 -8.63 21.89 3.43
N LEU A 82 -9.75 22.56 3.74
CA LEU A 82 -10.26 23.71 2.99
C LEU A 82 -10.16 25.04 3.74
N LEU A 83 -9.46 25.06 4.88
CA LEU A 83 -9.28 26.27 5.70
C LEU A 83 -7.80 26.44 6.05
N ASP A 84 -7.36 27.70 6.15
CA ASP A 84 -5.99 28.04 6.53
C ASP A 84 -5.84 28.29 8.05
N VAL A 85 -6.96 28.29 8.78
CA VAL A 85 -6.98 28.54 10.22
C VAL A 85 -6.71 27.23 10.98
N PRO A 86 -5.71 27.19 11.87
CA PRO A 86 -5.43 25.99 12.66
C PRO A 86 -6.53 25.74 13.70
N VAL A 87 -6.96 24.49 13.81
CA VAL A 87 -7.97 24.00 14.75
C VAL A 87 -7.37 23.00 15.74
N PHE A 88 -8.07 22.75 16.85
CA PHE A 88 -7.55 21.94 17.94
C PHE A 88 -8.57 20.90 18.40
N LEU A 89 -8.10 19.74 18.86
CA LEU A 89 -8.98 18.79 19.56
C LEU A 89 -9.29 19.32 20.96
N HIS A 90 -10.58 19.37 21.33
CA HIS A 90 -10.99 19.77 22.66
C HIS A 90 -10.44 18.77 23.72
N PRO A 91 -10.04 19.18 24.93
CA PRO A 91 -9.52 18.27 25.95
C PRO A 91 -10.46 17.13 26.37
N THR A 92 -11.77 17.31 26.19
CA THR A 92 -12.78 16.27 26.46
C THR A 92 -12.97 15.29 25.29
N SER A 93 -12.35 15.53 24.13
CA SER A 93 -12.40 14.60 23.01
C SER A 93 -11.67 13.30 23.36
N SER A 94 -12.27 12.16 23.03
CA SER A 94 -11.62 10.84 23.16
C SER A 94 -10.32 10.74 22.36
N LEU A 95 -10.18 11.53 21.29
CA LEU A 95 -9.00 11.57 20.44
C LEU A 95 -7.91 12.54 20.93
N HIS A 96 -8.17 13.33 21.99
CA HIS A 96 -7.20 14.33 22.45
C HIS A 96 -5.86 13.69 22.84
N ARG A 97 -5.91 12.54 23.52
CA ARG A 97 -4.71 11.82 23.99
C ARG A 97 -3.98 11.07 22.87
N THR A 98 -4.70 10.44 21.94
CA THR A 98 -4.11 9.67 20.84
C THR A 98 -3.62 10.57 19.72
N SER A 99 -4.28 11.72 19.52
CA SER A 99 -3.93 12.74 18.52
C SER A 99 -3.65 12.13 17.15
N PRO A 100 -4.59 11.44 16.48
CA PRO A 100 -4.34 10.78 15.19
C PRO A 100 -3.87 11.75 14.09
N ASP A 101 -3.19 11.25 13.06
CA ASP A 101 -2.65 12.07 11.98
C ASP A 101 -3.74 12.74 11.11
N TYR A 102 -4.84 12.04 10.89
CA TYR A 102 -5.97 12.56 10.15
C TYR A 102 -7.26 12.35 10.95
N VAL A 103 -8.11 13.37 10.93
CA VAL A 103 -9.45 13.30 11.49
C VAL A 103 -10.46 13.81 10.48
N VAL A 104 -11.60 13.14 10.40
CA VAL A 104 -12.82 13.73 9.82
C VAL A 104 -13.62 14.36 10.97
N TYR A 105 -14.30 15.48 10.71
CA TYR A 105 -15.04 16.20 11.73
C TYR A 105 -16.44 16.62 11.26
N THR A 106 -17.35 16.77 12.21
CA THR A 106 -18.72 17.20 11.91
C THR A 106 -18.79 18.71 11.83
N ASP A 107 -18.15 19.44 12.75
CA ASP A 107 -18.23 20.90 12.79
C ASP A 107 -17.00 21.51 13.49
N LEU A 108 -16.87 22.83 13.42
CA LEU A 108 -15.85 23.62 14.11
C LEU A 108 -16.51 24.61 15.05
N LEU A 109 -16.14 24.56 16.34
CA LEU A 109 -16.62 25.50 17.35
C LEU A 109 -15.59 26.61 17.54
N GLN A 110 -15.90 27.82 17.06
CA GLN A 110 -15.10 29.00 17.38
C GLN A 110 -15.35 29.41 18.84
N THR A 111 -14.28 29.49 19.63
CA THR A 111 -14.32 30.04 21.00
C THR A 111 -13.46 31.30 21.09
N GLU A 112 -13.56 32.03 22.19
CA GLU A 112 -12.74 33.22 22.45
C GLU A 112 -11.24 32.93 22.39
N LYS A 113 -10.83 31.73 22.82
CA LYS A 113 -9.41 31.35 22.87
C LYS A 113 -8.89 30.79 21.55
N ARG A 114 -9.65 29.86 20.94
CA ARG A 114 -9.28 29.16 19.69
C ARG A 114 -10.42 28.31 19.13
N PRO A 115 -10.41 27.97 17.84
CA PRO A 115 -11.37 27.02 17.27
C PRO A 115 -11.09 25.57 17.70
N TYR A 116 -12.15 24.83 17.99
CA TYR A 116 -12.10 23.42 18.33
C TYR A 116 -12.84 22.55 17.33
N VAL A 117 -12.33 21.35 17.11
CA VAL A 117 -12.98 20.32 16.29
C VAL A 117 -14.09 19.64 17.09
N VAL A 118 -15.29 19.54 16.49
CA VAL A 118 -16.46 18.83 17.03
C VAL A 118 -16.69 17.55 16.23
N GLY A 119 -17.07 16.46 16.91
CA GLY A 119 -17.37 15.18 16.27
C GLY A 119 -16.18 14.51 15.58
N ALA A 120 -14.97 14.74 16.09
CA ALA A 120 -13.74 14.21 15.48
C ALA A 120 -13.72 12.67 15.47
N THR A 121 -13.45 12.09 14.31
CA THR A 121 -13.26 10.66 14.11
C THR A 121 -11.91 10.43 13.41
N ALA A 122 -11.08 9.54 13.95
CA ALA A 122 -9.79 9.23 13.34
C ALA A 122 -9.98 8.54 11.98
N ILE A 123 -9.12 8.80 11.00
CA ILE A 123 -9.14 8.13 9.70
C ILE A 123 -7.72 7.76 9.27
N GLU A 124 -7.60 6.72 8.46
CA GLU A 124 -6.33 6.35 7.85
C GLU A 124 -6.12 7.10 6.52
N PRO A 125 -4.89 7.54 6.20
CA PRO A 125 -4.62 8.32 5.01
C PRO A 125 -4.87 7.56 3.70
N GLU A 126 -4.77 6.22 3.69
CA GLU A 126 -5.09 5.40 2.53
C GLU A 126 -6.57 5.51 2.13
N TRP A 127 -7.46 5.71 3.10
CA TRP A 127 -8.90 5.83 2.86
C TRP A 127 -9.25 7.09 2.08
N LEU A 128 -8.43 8.13 2.17
CA LEU A 128 -8.60 9.35 1.39
C LEU A 128 -8.52 9.07 -0.11
N ILE A 129 -7.61 8.18 -0.51
CA ILE A 129 -7.36 7.84 -1.92
C ILE A 129 -8.55 7.11 -2.54
N ASP A 130 -9.16 6.23 -1.74
CA ASP A 130 -10.25 5.34 -2.18
C ASP A 130 -11.63 6.00 -2.04
N HIS A 131 -11.84 6.84 -1.02
CA HIS A 131 -13.16 7.36 -0.64
C HIS A 131 -13.34 8.87 -0.82
N ALA A 132 -12.26 9.65 -0.94
CA ALA A 132 -12.31 11.10 -1.07
C ALA A 132 -11.71 11.59 -2.41
N SER A 133 -11.96 10.83 -3.49
CA SER A 133 -11.33 11.04 -4.81
C SER A 133 -11.54 12.45 -5.39
N ALA A 134 -12.61 13.15 -5.02
CA ALA A 134 -12.88 14.52 -5.47
C ALA A 134 -11.82 15.54 -5.01
N LEU A 135 -11.14 15.28 -3.89
CA LEU A 135 -10.08 16.13 -3.33
C LEU A 135 -8.70 15.50 -3.45
N VAL A 136 -8.57 14.35 -4.12
CA VAL A 136 -7.28 13.67 -4.32
C VAL A 136 -6.76 13.93 -5.71
N ASP A 137 -5.60 14.57 -5.80
CA ASP A 137 -4.76 14.50 -7.00
C ASP A 137 -3.97 13.20 -6.96
N ARG A 138 -4.30 12.27 -7.86
CA ARG A 138 -3.61 10.97 -7.94
C ARG A 138 -2.20 11.07 -8.53
N GLY A 139 -1.91 12.15 -9.26
CA GLY A 139 -0.65 12.31 -9.98
C GLY A 139 -0.41 11.25 -11.06
N ALA A 140 0.81 11.22 -11.58
CA ALA A 140 1.26 10.26 -12.58
C ALA A 140 2.02 9.08 -11.97
N MET A 141 2.10 7.95 -12.70
CA MET A 141 2.91 6.80 -12.29
C MET A 141 4.36 7.20 -12.05
N LEU A 142 4.87 6.87 -10.87
CA LEU A 142 6.23 7.17 -10.46
C LEU A 142 7.24 6.33 -11.27
N ARG A 143 8.40 6.93 -11.52
CA ARG A 143 9.58 6.24 -12.05
C ARG A 143 10.39 5.58 -10.93
N ASP A 144 10.36 6.19 -9.75
CA ASP A 144 10.96 5.67 -8.53
C ASP A 144 9.94 5.81 -7.39
N PRO A 145 9.46 4.71 -6.79
CA PRO A 145 9.83 3.31 -7.06
C PRO A 145 9.45 2.83 -8.47
N ALA A 146 10.34 2.04 -9.08
CA ALA A 146 10.18 1.50 -10.44
C ALA A 146 9.28 0.25 -10.47
N PRO A 147 8.33 0.12 -11.45
CA PRO A 147 7.31 -0.95 -11.48
C PRO A 147 7.85 -2.36 -11.20
N ARG A 148 7.10 -3.15 -10.41
CA ARG A 148 7.53 -4.50 -10.00
C ARG A 148 6.45 -5.54 -10.20
N TYR A 149 6.89 -6.76 -10.44
CA TYR A 149 6.01 -7.91 -10.48
C TYR A 149 5.71 -8.40 -9.06
N ALA A 150 4.42 -8.40 -8.68
CA ALA A 150 3.93 -8.89 -7.41
C ALA A 150 3.57 -10.39 -7.54
N SER A 151 4.51 -11.26 -7.16
CA SER A 151 4.35 -12.72 -7.30
C SER A 151 3.09 -13.28 -6.62
N SER A 152 2.69 -12.72 -5.47
CA SER A 152 1.48 -13.14 -4.76
C SER A 152 0.18 -12.83 -5.49
N LYS A 153 0.15 -11.77 -6.30
CA LYS A 153 -1.03 -11.33 -7.07
C LYS A 153 -0.93 -11.67 -8.56
N ASP A 154 0.17 -12.29 -8.98
CA ASP A 154 0.47 -12.61 -10.39
C ASP A 154 0.28 -11.42 -11.34
N LYS A 155 0.74 -10.22 -10.94
CA LYS A 155 0.56 -9.00 -11.73
C LYS A 155 1.69 -8.00 -11.56
N VAL A 156 1.84 -7.12 -12.54
CA VAL A 156 2.78 -5.99 -12.50
C VAL A 156 2.09 -4.78 -11.87
N VAL A 157 2.74 -4.22 -10.84
CA VAL A 157 2.23 -3.10 -10.03
C VAL A 157 3.18 -1.92 -10.16
N GLY A 158 2.61 -0.73 -10.39
CA GLY A 158 3.28 0.57 -10.32
C GLY A 158 2.87 1.32 -9.05
N TRP A 159 3.41 2.54 -8.85
CA TRP A 159 3.04 3.39 -7.71
C TRP A 159 2.70 4.79 -8.15
N LEU A 160 1.80 5.41 -7.40
CA LEU A 160 1.48 6.82 -7.41
C LEU A 160 1.92 7.45 -6.10
N ALA A 161 2.21 8.76 -6.13
CA ALA A 161 2.32 9.61 -4.95
C ALA A 161 1.14 10.59 -4.94
N PRO A 162 -0.03 10.17 -4.43
CA PRO A 162 -1.20 11.03 -4.41
C PRO A 162 -1.04 12.18 -3.41
N ALA A 163 -1.75 13.27 -3.65
CA ALA A 163 -1.83 14.43 -2.77
C ALA A 163 -3.29 14.79 -2.48
N PHE A 164 -3.56 15.28 -1.27
CA PHE A 164 -4.90 15.64 -0.83
C PHE A 164 -5.10 17.14 -0.66
N GLY A 165 -6.19 17.65 -1.22
CA GLY A 165 -6.72 18.99 -1.03
C GLY A 165 -5.84 20.13 -1.57
N PRO A 166 -6.27 21.39 -1.38
CA PRO A 166 -5.53 22.59 -1.77
C PRO A 166 -4.12 22.67 -1.16
N HIS A 167 -3.96 22.17 0.06
CA HIS A 167 -2.69 22.12 0.77
C HIS A 167 -1.71 21.05 0.24
N ARG A 168 -2.13 20.25 -0.75
CA ARG A 168 -1.34 19.17 -1.37
C ARG A 168 -0.67 18.24 -0.35
N TRP A 169 -1.42 17.80 0.66
CA TRP A 169 -0.87 16.88 1.65
C TRP A 169 -0.46 15.57 0.99
N GLU A 170 0.82 15.23 1.08
CA GLU A 170 1.36 13.97 0.57
C GLU A 170 0.68 12.79 1.27
N LEU A 171 0.09 11.91 0.46
CA LEU A 171 -0.52 10.67 0.92
C LEU A 171 0.44 9.49 0.73
N PRO A 172 0.21 8.34 1.39
CA PRO A 172 1.00 7.14 1.22
C PRO A 172 1.07 6.69 -0.25
N LEU A 173 2.18 6.03 -0.60
CA LEU A 173 2.37 5.46 -1.94
C LEU A 173 1.25 4.48 -2.28
N HIS A 174 0.53 4.78 -3.36
CA HIS A 174 -0.63 4.00 -3.77
C HIS A 174 -0.27 3.01 -4.89
N PRO A 175 -0.45 1.70 -4.70
CA PRO A 175 -0.17 0.71 -5.73
C PRO A 175 -1.24 0.75 -6.83
N ILE A 176 -0.82 0.81 -8.08
CA ILE A 176 -1.72 0.77 -9.25
C ILE A 176 -1.40 -0.38 -10.18
N ASP A 177 -2.41 -0.83 -10.92
CA ASP A 177 -2.20 -1.74 -12.03
C ASP A 177 -1.62 -0.95 -13.21
N VAL A 178 -0.45 -1.39 -13.69
CA VAL A 178 0.15 -0.79 -14.88
C VAL A 178 -0.74 -1.12 -16.07
N GLU A 179 -0.97 -0.18 -16.99
CA GLU A 179 -1.78 -0.44 -18.20
C GLU A 179 -0.91 -0.90 -19.38
N SER A 180 0.21 -0.19 -19.60
CA SER A 180 1.14 -0.41 -20.71
C SER A 180 1.68 -1.85 -20.76
N VAL A 181 1.36 -2.55 -21.86
CA VAL A 181 1.87 -3.90 -22.16
C VAL A 181 3.39 -3.89 -22.27
N ASP A 182 3.99 -2.83 -22.78
CA ASP A 182 5.45 -2.72 -22.87
C ASP A 182 6.12 -2.78 -21.49
N ILE A 183 5.60 -2.00 -20.53
CA ILE A 183 6.12 -1.98 -19.17
C ILE A 183 5.84 -3.31 -18.49
N LYS A 184 4.63 -3.86 -18.65
CA LYS A 184 4.26 -5.16 -18.09
C LYS A 184 5.20 -6.27 -18.56
N CYS A 185 5.40 -6.42 -19.87
CA CYS A 185 6.29 -7.43 -20.44
C CYS A 185 7.74 -7.24 -19.96
N ALA A 186 8.21 -5.99 -19.90
CA ALA A 186 9.58 -5.68 -19.47
C ALA A 186 9.83 -6.07 -18.00
N VAL A 187 8.91 -5.70 -17.11
CA VAL A 187 8.98 -6.06 -15.69
C VAL A 187 8.78 -7.56 -15.49
N PHE A 188 7.87 -8.19 -16.23
CA PHE A 188 7.64 -9.63 -16.18
C PHE A 188 8.86 -10.42 -16.66
N ALA A 189 9.53 -9.99 -17.74
CA ALA A 189 10.79 -10.56 -18.21
C ALA A 189 11.87 -10.51 -17.12
N SER A 190 12.05 -9.36 -16.47
CA SER A 190 12.96 -9.22 -15.32
C SER A 190 12.58 -10.15 -14.15
N ALA A 191 11.29 -10.31 -13.88
CA ALA A 191 10.79 -11.21 -12.84
C ALA A 191 11.01 -12.70 -13.18
N LEU A 192 10.89 -13.06 -14.45
CA LEU A 192 11.17 -14.41 -14.96
C LEU A 192 12.66 -14.75 -14.85
N LEU A 193 13.52 -13.86 -15.34
CA LEU A 193 14.98 -14.01 -15.30
C LEU A 193 15.54 -14.00 -13.87
N SER A 194 14.91 -13.27 -12.95
CA SER A 194 15.28 -13.28 -11.53
C SER A 194 14.78 -14.50 -10.77
N GLY A 195 13.91 -15.31 -11.38
CA GLY A 195 13.28 -16.47 -10.77
C GLY A 195 12.20 -16.15 -9.75
N THR A 196 11.59 -14.96 -9.86
CA THR A 196 10.39 -14.58 -9.09
C THR A 196 9.13 -15.27 -9.65
N VAL A 197 9.10 -15.52 -10.96
CA VAL A 197 8.00 -16.21 -11.65
C VAL A 197 8.15 -17.73 -11.60
N SER A 198 9.40 -18.22 -11.72
CA SER A 198 9.74 -19.64 -11.68
C SER A 198 10.99 -19.83 -10.83
N ALA A 199 10.83 -20.46 -9.67
CA ALA A 199 11.87 -20.58 -8.66
C ALA A 199 13.18 -21.25 -9.15
N PRO A 200 13.15 -22.25 -10.06
CA PRO A 200 14.36 -22.84 -10.65
C PRO A 200 15.22 -21.88 -11.48
N MET A 201 14.66 -20.75 -11.97
CA MET A 201 15.47 -19.72 -12.64
C MET A 201 16.40 -18.98 -11.67
N GLN A 202 16.16 -19.03 -10.36
CA GLN A 202 17.03 -18.40 -9.36
C GLN A 202 18.43 -19.01 -9.38
N ASP A 203 18.54 -20.33 -9.56
CA ASP A 203 19.81 -21.07 -9.59
C ASP A 203 20.65 -20.76 -10.85
N LEU A 204 20.01 -20.18 -11.88
CA LEU A 204 20.66 -19.78 -13.13
C LEU A 204 21.12 -18.32 -13.13
N ARG A 205 20.75 -17.52 -12.11
CA ARG A 205 20.97 -16.07 -12.07
C ARG A 205 22.45 -15.68 -12.24
N GLU A 206 23.38 -16.42 -11.64
CA GLU A 206 24.83 -16.15 -11.73
C GLU A 206 25.44 -16.50 -13.09
N LYS A 207 24.74 -17.38 -13.84
CA LYS A 207 25.12 -17.85 -15.17
C LYS A 207 24.55 -16.97 -16.29
N LEU A 208 23.69 -16.00 -15.95
CA LEU A 208 23.17 -15.01 -16.90
C LEU A 208 24.27 -14.05 -17.34
N ALA A 209 24.24 -13.66 -18.60
CA ALA A 209 25.20 -12.73 -19.20
C ALA A 209 24.91 -11.26 -18.84
N ALA A 210 23.74 -10.96 -18.25
CA ALA A 210 23.36 -9.64 -17.77
C ALA A 210 22.48 -9.75 -16.52
N LYS A 211 22.35 -8.66 -15.76
CA LYS A 211 21.46 -8.61 -14.60
C LYS A 211 19.99 -8.66 -15.08
N PRO A 212 19.10 -9.44 -14.42
CA PRO A 212 17.68 -9.54 -14.79
C PRO A 212 16.96 -8.19 -14.91
N LEU A 213 17.29 -7.24 -14.03
CA LEU A 213 16.72 -5.88 -14.03
C LEU A 213 16.97 -5.12 -15.33
N LEU A 214 17.96 -5.52 -16.13
CA LEU A 214 18.24 -4.87 -17.40
C LEU A 214 17.04 -4.96 -18.37
N ALA A 215 16.25 -6.03 -18.31
CA ALA A 215 15.09 -6.20 -19.21
C ALA A 215 14.00 -5.14 -18.98
N SER A 216 13.86 -4.61 -17.76
CA SER A 216 12.89 -3.56 -17.41
C SER A 216 13.46 -2.15 -17.47
N ARG A 217 14.75 -1.99 -17.81
CA ARG A 217 15.48 -0.72 -17.74
C ARG A 217 15.68 -0.14 -19.14
N PRO A 218 15.69 1.20 -19.30
CA PRO A 218 15.83 1.83 -20.60
C PRO A 218 17.15 1.47 -21.30
N GLU A 219 18.22 1.26 -20.54
CA GLU A 219 19.55 0.87 -21.05
C GLU A 219 19.54 -0.53 -21.69
N GLY A 220 18.59 -1.39 -21.32
CA GLY A 220 18.45 -2.72 -21.89
C GLY A 220 17.79 -2.73 -23.26
N LYS A 221 17.05 -1.68 -23.64
CA LYS A 221 16.21 -1.68 -24.85
C LYS A 221 16.98 -1.84 -26.16
N THR A 222 18.28 -1.54 -26.17
CA THR A 222 19.14 -1.67 -27.36
C THR A 222 19.81 -3.05 -27.47
N GLN A 223 19.78 -3.87 -26.42
CA GLN A 223 20.43 -5.18 -26.45
C GLN A 223 19.53 -6.22 -27.13
N MET A 224 20.05 -6.92 -28.13
CA MET A 224 19.28 -7.89 -28.92
C MET A 224 18.59 -8.95 -28.04
N ARG A 225 19.28 -9.49 -27.02
CA ARG A 225 18.68 -10.45 -26.06
C ARG A 225 17.44 -9.91 -25.34
N VAL A 226 17.42 -8.62 -25.04
CA VAL A 226 16.28 -7.96 -24.39
C VAL A 226 15.17 -7.79 -25.42
N VAL A 227 15.51 -7.28 -26.60
CA VAL A 227 14.57 -7.08 -27.71
C VAL A 227 13.88 -8.40 -28.08
N ASP A 228 14.62 -9.48 -28.26
CA ASP A 228 14.10 -10.81 -28.63
C ASP A 228 13.15 -11.35 -27.54
N LEU A 229 13.57 -11.27 -26.27
CA LEU A 229 12.76 -11.74 -25.15
C LEU A 229 11.45 -10.94 -25.01
N LEU A 230 11.53 -9.62 -25.11
CA LEU A 230 10.36 -8.75 -25.03
C LEU A 230 9.46 -8.89 -26.27
N GLY A 231 10.04 -9.06 -27.45
CA GLY A 231 9.32 -9.31 -28.70
C GLY A 231 8.53 -10.60 -28.64
N ALA A 232 9.13 -11.67 -28.11
CA ALA A 232 8.43 -12.93 -27.88
C ALA A 232 7.26 -12.73 -26.91
N LEU A 233 7.48 -12.13 -25.73
CA LEU A 233 6.41 -11.89 -24.75
C LEU A 233 5.25 -11.03 -25.29
N LYS A 234 5.53 -10.10 -26.21
CA LYS A 234 4.53 -9.23 -26.85
C LYS A 234 3.88 -9.82 -28.10
N ARG A 235 4.33 -10.98 -28.58
CA ARG A 235 3.83 -11.59 -29.83
C ARG A 235 2.33 -11.89 -29.81
N TYR A 236 1.79 -12.18 -28.64
CA TYR A 236 0.37 -12.48 -28.45
C TYR A 236 -0.38 -11.23 -27.99
N ASP A 237 -1.62 -11.10 -28.45
CA ASP A 237 -2.47 -9.97 -28.11
C ASP A 237 -2.61 -9.82 -26.58
N GLY A 238 -2.45 -8.58 -26.09
CA GLY A 238 -2.38 -8.26 -24.66
C GLY A 238 -1.08 -8.64 -23.92
N GLY A 239 -0.16 -9.36 -24.57
CA GLY A 239 1.15 -9.76 -24.03
C GLY A 239 1.10 -10.82 -22.92
N ILE A 240 2.18 -11.60 -22.78
CA ILE A 240 2.33 -12.58 -21.70
C ILE A 240 3.04 -11.91 -20.53
N CYS A 241 2.26 -11.45 -19.56
CA CYS A 241 2.72 -10.64 -18.44
C CYS A 241 2.44 -11.26 -17.07
N THR A 242 1.85 -12.46 -17.06
CA THR A 242 1.47 -13.20 -15.86
C THR A 242 1.96 -14.63 -15.96
N ARG A 243 2.23 -15.23 -14.80
CA ARG A 243 2.57 -16.64 -14.65
C ARG A 243 1.45 -17.53 -15.19
N ALA A 244 0.18 -17.17 -14.96
CA ALA A 244 -0.97 -17.87 -15.52
C ALA A 244 -0.95 -17.91 -17.06
N GLN A 245 -0.75 -16.77 -17.72
CA GLN A 245 -0.62 -16.72 -19.18
C GLN A 245 0.57 -17.54 -19.68
N LEU A 246 1.74 -17.39 -19.04
CA LEU A 246 2.94 -18.11 -19.42
C LEU A 246 2.77 -19.63 -19.29
N ARG A 247 2.09 -20.09 -18.23
CA ARG A 247 1.76 -21.50 -18.03
C ARG A 247 0.88 -22.06 -19.15
N THR A 248 -0.19 -21.35 -19.51
CA THR A 248 -1.07 -21.76 -20.61
C THR A 248 -0.30 -21.86 -21.92
N MET A 249 0.65 -20.95 -22.14
CA MET A 249 1.51 -20.95 -23.31
C MET A 249 2.51 -22.12 -23.30
N TRP A 250 3.13 -22.43 -22.17
CA TRP A 250 4.02 -23.60 -22.06
C TRP A 250 3.28 -24.93 -22.14
N ALA A 251 2.02 -25.00 -21.74
CA ALA A 251 1.20 -26.19 -21.93
C ALA A 251 0.98 -26.50 -23.43
N LYS A 252 0.78 -25.48 -24.25
CA LYS A 252 0.61 -25.62 -25.71
C LYS A 252 1.95 -25.76 -26.45
N HIS A 253 2.94 -25.00 -26.02
CA HIS A 253 4.26 -24.90 -26.65
C HIS A 253 5.36 -25.01 -25.59
N PRO A 254 5.80 -26.24 -25.24
CA PRO A 254 6.75 -26.47 -24.14
C PRO A 254 8.14 -25.85 -24.34
N ARG A 255 8.48 -25.43 -25.56
CA ARG A 255 9.75 -24.74 -25.89
C ARG A 255 9.60 -23.24 -26.12
N TYR A 256 8.42 -22.67 -25.86
CA TYR A 256 8.21 -21.23 -25.96
C TYR A 256 9.15 -20.47 -25.00
N LEU A 257 9.76 -19.36 -25.45
CA LEU A 257 10.82 -18.59 -24.77
C LEU A 257 12.16 -19.31 -24.55
N PHE A 258 12.33 -20.57 -24.97
CA PHE A 258 13.54 -21.32 -24.69
C PHE A 258 14.77 -20.67 -25.36
N ASN A 259 14.66 -20.29 -26.63
CA ASN A 259 15.77 -19.70 -27.39
C ASN A 259 16.13 -18.31 -26.87
N GLU A 260 15.10 -17.53 -26.55
CA GLU A 260 15.21 -16.19 -25.99
C GLU A 260 15.91 -16.26 -24.62
N LEU A 261 15.50 -17.18 -23.73
CA LEU A 261 16.17 -17.38 -22.44
C LEU A 261 17.58 -17.96 -22.59
N LYS A 262 17.82 -18.82 -23.59
CA LYS A 262 19.16 -19.35 -23.90
C LYS A 262 20.11 -18.22 -24.31
N ALA A 263 19.64 -17.22 -25.06
CA ALA A 263 20.42 -16.04 -25.43
C ALA A 263 20.79 -15.13 -24.24
N TRP A 264 20.11 -15.26 -23.10
CA TRP A 264 20.45 -14.57 -21.86
C TRP A 264 21.55 -15.26 -21.04
N MET A 265 21.94 -16.48 -21.39
CA MET A 265 23.02 -17.21 -20.71
C MET A 265 24.40 -16.73 -21.19
N LYS A 266 25.41 -16.78 -20.30
CA LYS A 266 26.82 -16.58 -20.69
C LYS A 266 27.24 -17.63 -21.73
N THR A 267 28.17 -17.25 -22.60
CA THR A 267 28.79 -18.15 -23.57
C THR A 267 29.30 -19.42 -22.86
N GLY A 268 28.94 -20.60 -23.36
CA GLY A 268 29.30 -21.89 -22.76
C GLY A 268 28.50 -22.32 -21.52
N LYS A 269 27.55 -21.51 -21.03
CA LYS A 269 26.66 -21.87 -19.88
C LYS A 269 25.24 -22.24 -20.29
N ALA A 270 24.93 -22.31 -21.59
CA ALA A 270 23.61 -22.66 -22.11
C ALA A 270 23.11 -24.05 -21.65
N TYR A 271 24.01 -25.02 -21.46
CA TYR A 271 23.68 -26.36 -20.96
C TYR A 271 22.94 -26.34 -19.61
N ALA A 272 23.20 -25.32 -18.78
CA ALA A 272 22.57 -25.18 -17.48
C ALA A 272 21.08 -24.86 -17.61
N LEU A 273 20.70 -24.11 -18.65
CA LEU A 273 19.29 -23.87 -18.95
C LEU A 273 18.64 -25.11 -19.57
N GLU A 274 19.34 -25.81 -20.47
CA GLU A 274 18.86 -27.05 -21.10
C GLU A 274 18.50 -28.12 -20.07
N SER A 275 19.40 -28.37 -19.12
CA SER A 275 19.19 -29.33 -18.03
C SER A 275 18.10 -28.89 -17.05
N ALA A 276 17.94 -27.59 -16.81
CA ALA A 276 16.94 -27.07 -15.88
C ALA A 276 15.57 -26.81 -16.53
N TRP A 277 15.45 -26.87 -17.87
CA TRP A 277 14.28 -26.37 -18.61
C TRP A 277 12.96 -26.98 -18.14
N THR A 278 12.91 -28.30 -18.00
CA THR A 278 11.70 -29.01 -17.53
C THR A 278 11.28 -28.57 -16.13
N SER A 279 12.27 -28.32 -15.26
CA SER A 279 12.04 -27.80 -13.91
C SER A 279 11.58 -26.35 -13.95
N VAL A 280 12.13 -25.51 -14.84
CA VAL A 280 11.70 -24.11 -15.03
C VAL A 280 10.23 -24.03 -15.46
N VAL A 281 9.82 -24.88 -16.43
CA VAL A 281 8.43 -24.93 -16.89
C VAL A 281 7.50 -25.41 -15.77
N ARG A 282 7.88 -26.45 -15.03
CA ARG A 282 7.11 -26.95 -13.88
C ARG A 282 7.05 -25.92 -12.74
N GLY A 283 8.16 -25.23 -12.48
CA GLY A 283 8.29 -24.26 -11.38
C GLY A 283 7.41 -23.02 -11.55
N ALA A 284 7.01 -22.65 -12.77
CA ALA A 284 5.97 -21.63 -12.96
C ALA A 284 4.56 -22.15 -12.66
N SER A 285 4.36 -23.47 -12.69
CA SER A 285 3.05 -24.11 -12.45
C SER A 285 2.75 -24.31 -10.97
N GLU A 286 3.78 -24.43 -10.13
CA GLU A 286 3.64 -24.57 -8.68
C GLU A 286 3.63 -23.19 -8.01
N PRO A 287 2.58 -22.82 -7.24
CA PRO A 287 2.65 -21.63 -6.41
C PRO A 287 3.78 -21.76 -5.37
N GLU A 288 4.45 -20.64 -5.08
CA GLU A 288 5.45 -20.48 -4.01
C GLU A 288 4.80 -20.67 -2.62
N LEU A 289 4.35 -21.89 -2.33
CA LEU A 289 3.97 -22.36 -1.02
C LEU A 289 5.06 -23.37 -0.60
N SER A 290 6.20 -22.91 -0.07
CA SER A 290 7.05 -23.68 0.89
C SER A 290 8.54 -23.31 0.99
N ARG A 291 9.11 -22.33 0.27
CA ARG A 291 10.57 -22.10 0.40
C ARG A 291 11.03 -21.40 1.70
N LYS A 292 10.13 -20.83 2.50
CA LYS A 292 10.48 -20.27 3.83
C LYS A 292 10.70 -21.34 4.91
N SER A 293 10.13 -22.55 4.81
CA SER A 293 10.24 -23.54 5.89
C SER A 293 11.53 -24.37 5.88
N LYS A 294 12.29 -24.43 4.77
CA LYS A 294 13.55 -25.20 4.71
C LYS A 294 14.80 -24.45 5.17
N LYS A 295 14.77 -23.12 5.28
CA LYS A 295 15.94 -22.34 5.77
C LYS A 295 16.01 -22.22 7.29
N ASP A 296 14.88 -22.34 8.01
CA ASP A 296 14.87 -22.26 9.48
C ASP A 296 15.12 -23.61 10.17
N ALA A 297 14.88 -24.74 9.50
CA ALA A 297 15.19 -26.07 10.05
C ALA A 297 16.70 -26.38 10.12
N GLY A 298 17.54 -25.66 9.37
CA GLY A 298 18.98 -25.91 9.28
C GLY A 298 19.85 -25.11 10.26
N LYS A 299 19.28 -24.20 11.06
CA LYS A 299 20.04 -23.30 11.97
C LYS A 299 19.91 -23.61 13.46
N SER A 300 19.08 -24.57 13.87
CA SER A 300 18.79 -24.82 15.30
C SER A 300 19.73 -25.84 15.99
N THR A 301 20.60 -26.55 15.27
CA THR A 301 21.36 -27.69 15.87
C THR A 301 22.84 -27.43 16.20
N LYS A 302 23.30 -26.17 16.30
CA LYS A 302 24.74 -25.88 16.59
C LYS A 302 25.04 -24.88 17.71
N LYS A 303 24.15 -24.72 18.71
CA LYS A 303 24.49 -23.99 19.95
C LYS A 303 23.99 -24.73 21.19
N LYS A 304 24.63 -25.85 21.53
CA LYS A 304 24.51 -26.43 22.88
C LYS A 304 25.71 -27.31 23.22
N THR A 305 26.90 -26.73 23.27
CA THR A 305 28.04 -27.34 24.00
C THR A 305 29.06 -26.25 24.33
N LEU A 306 29.60 -26.31 25.56
CA LEU A 306 30.68 -25.49 26.15
C LEU A 306 30.18 -24.11 26.65
N LEU A 307 30.28 -23.70 27.91
CA LEU A 307 31.13 -24.12 29.02
C LEU A 307 30.36 -24.06 30.36
N SER A 308 30.42 -25.16 31.12
CA SER A 308 30.56 -25.16 32.57
C SER A 308 31.88 -25.87 32.83
N VAL A 309 32.74 -25.28 33.65
CA VAL A 309 33.75 -25.89 34.56
C VAL A 309 34.75 -24.81 34.99
N HIS A 310 34.69 -24.51 36.29
CA HIS A 310 35.72 -24.09 37.27
C HIS A 310 36.69 -22.95 36.88
N LYS A 311 36.87 -21.90 37.69
CA LYS A 311 37.28 -21.90 39.11
C LYS A 311 36.83 -20.60 39.78
#